data_AF-A0A1Y1WJP1-F1
#
_entry.id   AF-A0A1Y1WJP1-F1
#
_cell.length_a   1.000
_cell.length_b   1.000
_cell.length_c   1.000
_cell.angle_alpha   90.00
_cell.angle_beta   90.00
_cell.angle_gamma   90.00
#
_symmetry.space_group_name_H-M   'P 1'
#
loop_
_entity.id
_entity.type
_entity.pdbx_description
1 polymer ?
#
loop_
_entity_poly.entity_id
_entity_poly.type
_entity_poly.pdbx_seq_one_letter_code
_entity_poly.pdbx_strand_id
1 'polypeptide(L)'
;GLNRPCDDTAAAIVTSDGQILSETNQHQYAVPRTARRYCAWPGSQQSSQAHAHVVRTTLEKASLTIADLDAIAVTRGPGLPASLAVCVAAGKTLAAVHGKPLVGVHHMEAHALMARMGSSLQFPYLCLLISGGHTLSIVVHDVNEYTQIGTTRDDSIGEAFDKVARDLGIPWIDAQDGGGPGPALELLAREGEPSRFPLPVPMDKSGTSTSPDFSFSGLKTRIRRMKDTREFDPCQAPGPGRRRSSLPVHSSTPLGEEDRAGV
;
A
#
# COMPACT_ATOMS: atom_id res chain seq x y z
N GLY A 1 -17.53 6.07 7.61
CA GLY A 1 -17.26 5.84 6.18
C GLY A 1 -16.84 4.40 5.94
N LEU A 2 -17.19 3.83 4.79
CA LEU A 2 -16.80 2.49 4.34
C LEU A 2 -15.96 2.58 3.07
N ASN A 3 -14.88 1.81 3.02
CA ASN A 3 -13.92 1.82 1.92
C ASN A 3 -13.54 0.39 1.51
N ARG A 4 -13.77 0.04 0.24
CA ARG A 4 -13.25 -1.18 -0.41
C ARG A 4 -13.13 -0.99 -1.92
N PRO A 5 -12.15 -0.21 -2.40
CA PRO A 5 -11.95 0.04 -3.82
C PRO A 5 -11.29 -1.17 -4.51
N CYS A 6 -10.40 -1.88 -3.81
CA CYS A 6 -9.65 -3.03 -4.33
C CYS A 6 -9.68 -4.18 -3.32
N ASP A 7 -8.55 -4.46 -2.66
CA ASP A 7 -8.36 -5.64 -1.82
C ASP A 7 -8.72 -5.42 -0.35
N ASP A 8 -8.46 -4.23 0.19
CA ASP A 8 -8.65 -3.94 1.62
C ASP A 8 -10.08 -3.50 1.93
N THR A 9 -10.63 -4.00 3.04
CA THR A 9 -11.91 -3.53 3.58
C THR A 9 -11.63 -2.67 4.81
N ALA A 10 -12.11 -1.44 4.81
CA ALA A 10 -11.92 -0.53 5.94
C ALA A 10 -13.22 0.20 6.33
N ALA A 11 -13.30 0.56 7.60
CA ALA A 11 -14.31 1.45 8.14
C ALA A 11 -13.66 2.47 9.10
N ALA A 12 -14.21 3.68 9.13
CA ALA A 12 -13.79 4.74 10.05
C ALA A 12 -14.98 5.58 10.51
N ILE A 13 -14.92 6.12 11.73
CA ILE A 13 -15.86 7.09 12.27
C ILE A 13 -15.12 8.40 12.46
N VAL A 14 -15.65 9.47 11.86
CA VAL A 14 -15.05 10.81 11.89
C VAL A 14 -16.09 11.83 12.30
N THR A 15 -15.66 12.86 13.02
CA THR A 15 -16.48 14.00 13.43
C THR A 15 -16.45 15.10 12.36
N SER A 16 -17.36 16.08 12.48
CA SER A 16 -17.45 17.21 11.54
C SER A 16 -16.25 18.16 11.58
N ASP A 17 -15.51 18.20 12.69
CA ASP A 17 -14.25 18.94 12.84
C ASP A 17 -13.02 18.13 12.36
N GLY A 18 -13.23 16.94 11.79
CA GLY A 18 -12.18 16.14 11.16
C GLY A 18 -11.38 15.26 12.13
N GLN A 19 -11.87 15.02 13.36
CA GLN A 19 -11.26 14.05 14.26
C GLN A 19 -11.66 12.63 13.87
N ILE A 20 -10.71 11.71 13.93
CA ILE A 20 -10.96 10.27 13.73
C ILE A 20 -11.23 9.65 15.10
N LEU A 21 -12.47 9.25 15.36
CA LEU A 21 -12.85 8.60 16.62
C LEU A 21 -12.38 7.15 16.66
N SER A 22 -12.48 6.45 15.53
CA SER A 22 -11.97 5.10 15.38
C SER A 22 -11.82 4.73 13.91
N GLU A 23 -10.91 3.80 13.64
CA GLU A 23 -10.76 3.15 12.35
C GLU A 23 -10.36 1.69 12.49
N THR A 24 -10.74 0.89 11.50
CA THR A 24 -10.34 -0.51 11.37
C THR A 24 -10.13 -0.81 9.89
N ASN A 25 -8.96 -1.35 9.59
CA ASN A 25 -8.65 -1.89 8.28
C ASN A 25 -8.44 -3.41 8.39
N GLN A 26 -9.03 -4.16 7.46
CA GLN A 26 -8.79 -5.58 7.30
C GLN A 26 -8.11 -5.82 5.95
N HIS A 27 -6.81 -6.10 6.03
CA HIS A 27 -6.00 -6.43 4.87
C HIS A 27 -6.32 -7.82 4.34
N GLN A 28 -6.62 -7.94 3.04
CA GLN A 28 -6.87 -9.24 2.39
C GLN A 28 -5.65 -10.17 2.48
N TYR A 29 -4.46 -9.59 2.61
CA TYR A 29 -3.19 -10.29 2.72
C TYR A 29 -2.88 -10.78 4.15
N ALA A 30 -3.68 -10.48 5.17
CA ALA A 30 -3.49 -11.09 6.51
C ALA A 30 -3.81 -12.60 6.55
N VAL A 31 -4.31 -13.18 5.43
CA VAL A 31 -4.64 -14.60 5.28
C VAL A 31 -3.41 -15.38 4.77
N PRO A 32 -3.13 -16.62 5.26
CA PRO A 32 -1.97 -17.41 4.87
C PRO A 32 -1.78 -17.55 3.36
N ARG A 33 -0.53 -17.47 2.89
CA ARG A 33 -0.12 -17.50 1.48
C ARG A 33 -0.69 -18.69 0.69
N THR A 34 -0.95 -19.82 1.34
CA THR A 34 -1.55 -21.03 0.75
C THR A 34 -3.03 -20.88 0.40
N ALA A 35 -3.75 -19.99 1.08
CA ALA A 35 -5.13 -19.61 0.75
C ALA A 35 -5.21 -18.48 -0.27
N ARG A 36 -4.08 -17.80 -0.57
CA ARG A 36 -3.94 -16.78 -1.61
C ARG A 36 -3.80 -17.45 -2.99
N ARG A 37 -4.86 -18.13 -3.46
CA ARG A 37 -4.97 -18.42 -4.91
C ARG A 37 -5.04 -17.08 -5.63
N TYR A 38 -4.33 -16.95 -6.75
CA TYR A 38 -4.20 -15.77 -7.63
C TYR A 38 -5.53 -15.25 -8.21
N CYS A 39 -6.51 -14.97 -7.36
CA CYS A 39 -7.74 -14.31 -7.71
C CYS A 39 -7.74 -12.97 -6.96
N ALA A 40 -7.86 -11.89 -7.72
CA ALA A 40 -8.34 -10.58 -7.27
C ALA A 40 -9.82 -10.64 -6.79
N TRP A 41 -10.20 -11.78 -6.21
CA TRP A 41 -11.56 -12.14 -5.84
C TRP A 41 -11.56 -13.17 -4.72
N PRO A 42 -11.42 -12.76 -3.46
CA PRO A 42 -12.07 -13.53 -2.41
C PRO A 42 -13.57 -13.56 -2.73
N GLY A 43 -14.18 -14.74 -2.71
CA GLY A 43 -15.61 -14.92 -2.97
C GLY A 43 -16.45 -13.87 -2.25
N SER A 44 -17.58 -13.46 -2.85
CA SER A 44 -18.46 -12.41 -2.31
C SER A 44 -18.79 -12.58 -0.82
N GLN A 45 -18.88 -13.83 -0.33
CA GLN A 45 -19.09 -14.13 1.08
C GLN A 45 -17.98 -13.64 2.02
N GLN A 46 -16.71 -13.87 1.68
CA GLN A 46 -15.57 -13.42 2.49
C GLN A 46 -15.50 -11.88 2.51
N SER A 47 -15.83 -11.25 1.38
CA SER A 47 -15.92 -9.79 1.27
C SER A 47 -17.06 -9.19 2.12
N SER A 48 -18.22 -9.86 2.19
CA SER A 48 -19.34 -9.41 3.03
C SER A 48 -19.06 -9.58 4.53
N GLN A 49 -18.45 -10.70 4.93
CA GLN A 49 -18.06 -10.93 6.32
C GLN A 49 -17.03 -9.90 6.80
N ALA A 50 -16.09 -9.51 5.94
CA ALA A 50 -15.11 -8.48 6.25
C ALA A 50 -15.77 -7.12 6.57
N HIS A 51 -16.80 -6.70 5.81
CA HIS A 51 -17.52 -5.45 6.09
C HIS A 51 -18.21 -5.48 7.46
N ALA A 52 -18.92 -6.58 7.77
CA ALA A 52 -19.57 -6.74 9.06
C ALA A 52 -18.56 -6.68 10.22
N HIS A 53 -17.40 -7.32 10.04
CA HIS A 53 -16.31 -7.27 11.02
C HIS A 53 -15.77 -5.85 11.22
N VAL A 54 -15.34 -5.16 10.16
CA VAL A 54 -14.73 -3.83 10.32
C VAL A 54 -15.72 -2.81 10.85
N VAL A 55 -17.00 -2.88 10.47
CA VAL A 55 -18.03 -1.98 10.99
C VAL A 55 -18.22 -2.20 12.49
N ARG A 56 -18.40 -3.46 12.90
CA ARG A 56 -18.57 -3.81 14.31
C ARG A 56 -17.36 -3.38 15.15
N THR A 57 -16.15 -3.74 14.72
CA THR A 57 -14.92 -3.40 15.45
C THR A 57 -14.69 -1.89 15.51
N THR A 58 -15.03 -1.14 14.47
CA THR A 58 -14.90 0.32 14.47
C THR A 58 -15.88 0.98 15.44
N LEU A 59 -17.12 0.50 15.50
CA LEU A 59 -18.13 0.95 16.46
C LEU A 59 -17.72 0.62 17.91
N GLU A 60 -17.27 -0.62 18.16
CA GLU A 60 -16.77 -1.08 19.45
C GLU A 60 -15.60 -0.20 19.94
N LYS A 61 -14.62 0.08 19.08
CA LYS A 61 -13.48 0.96 19.41
C LYS A 61 -13.90 2.39 19.77
N ALA A 62 -14.93 2.93 19.11
CA ALA A 62 -15.47 4.25 19.41
C ALA A 62 -16.45 4.25 20.60
N SER A 63 -16.84 3.09 21.12
CA SER A 63 -17.94 2.95 22.09
C SER A 63 -19.25 3.59 21.60
N LEU A 64 -19.54 3.45 20.30
CA LEU A 64 -20.74 3.99 19.64
C LEU A 64 -21.60 2.88 19.05
N THR A 65 -22.84 3.21 18.77
CA THR A 65 -23.77 2.41 17.99
C THR A 65 -24.08 3.10 16.65
N ILE A 66 -24.72 2.38 15.72
CA ILE A 66 -25.13 2.98 14.44
C ILE A 66 -26.17 4.10 14.65
N ALA A 67 -26.94 4.05 15.74
CA ALA A 67 -27.92 5.07 16.07
C ALA A 67 -27.26 6.44 16.32
N ASP A 68 -26.04 6.44 16.85
CA ASP A 68 -25.27 7.64 17.18
C ASP A 68 -24.63 8.31 15.94
N LEU A 69 -24.64 7.63 14.78
CA LEU A 69 -24.04 8.17 13.55
C LEU A 69 -25.04 9.07 12.79
N ASP A 70 -24.60 10.23 12.32
CA ASP A 70 -25.46 11.14 11.55
C ASP A 70 -25.63 10.73 10.08
N ALA A 71 -24.61 10.11 9.48
CA ALA A 71 -24.60 9.73 8.07
C ALA A 71 -23.66 8.55 7.81
N ILE A 72 -23.87 7.87 6.67
CA ILE A 72 -23.02 6.79 6.19
C ILE A 72 -22.39 7.21 4.88
N ALA A 73 -21.07 7.28 4.83
CA ALA A 73 -20.31 7.48 3.60
C ALA A 73 -19.81 6.15 3.03
N VAL A 74 -19.87 5.98 1.72
CA VAL A 74 -19.34 4.80 0.99
C VAL A 74 -18.49 5.20 -0.20
N THR A 75 -17.43 4.46 -0.45
CA THR A 75 -16.63 4.65 -1.67
C THR A 75 -17.41 4.21 -2.90
N ARG A 76 -17.64 5.13 -3.85
CA ARG A 76 -18.40 4.86 -5.08
C ARG A 76 -17.52 4.51 -6.29
N GLY A 77 -16.23 4.80 -6.21
CA GLY A 77 -15.23 4.58 -7.26
C GLY A 77 -14.20 5.71 -7.34
N PRO A 78 -13.14 5.57 -8.16
CA PRO A 78 -12.80 4.40 -8.97
C PRO A 78 -12.36 3.20 -8.12
N GLY A 79 -12.34 2.01 -8.74
CA GLY A 79 -11.97 0.75 -8.09
C GLY A 79 -12.46 -0.47 -8.87
N LEU A 80 -12.17 -1.67 -8.35
CA LEU A 80 -12.66 -2.92 -8.91
C LEU A 80 -14.19 -2.99 -8.78
N PRO A 81 -14.95 -3.15 -9.90
CA PRO A 81 -16.40 -3.06 -9.90
C PRO A 81 -17.09 -3.94 -8.86
N ALA A 82 -16.55 -5.14 -8.62
CA ALA A 82 -17.10 -6.05 -7.65
C ALA A 82 -16.82 -5.70 -6.19
N SER A 83 -15.61 -5.23 -5.89
CA SER A 83 -15.27 -4.72 -4.56
C SER A 83 -16.16 -3.53 -4.21
N LEU A 84 -16.35 -2.62 -5.17
CA LEU A 84 -17.25 -1.48 -5.05
C LEU A 84 -18.70 -1.92 -4.86
N ALA A 85 -19.18 -2.93 -5.61
CA ALA A 85 -20.55 -3.43 -5.47
C ALA A 85 -20.83 -3.94 -4.05
N VAL A 86 -19.90 -4.68 -3.44
CA VAL A 86 -20.04 -5.15 -2.05
C VAL A 86 -20.03 -3.97 -1.07
N CYS A 87 -19.14 -3.00 -1.24
CA CYS A 87 -19.04 -1.82 -0.37
C CYS A 87 -20.31 -0.97 -0.41
N VAL A 88 -20.79 -0.66 -1.61
CA VAL A 88 -22.01 0.12 -1.82
C VAL A 88 -23.23 -0.63 -1.30
N ALA A 89 -23.31 -1.96 -1.49
CA ALA A 89 -24.40 -2.76 -0.94
C ALA A 89 -24.41 -2.75 0.60
N ALA A 90 -23.23 -2.84 1.24
CA ALA A 90 -23.12 -2.78 2.69
C ALA A 90 -23.61 -1.43 3.23
N GLY A 91 -23.15 -0.31 2.67
CA GLY A 91 -23.59 1.01 3.13
C GLY A 91 -25.04 1.33 2.81
N LYS A 92 -25.56 0.92 1.63
CA LYS A 92 -27.00 1.02 1.32
C LYS A 92 -27.85 0.26 2.32
N THR A 93 -27.43 -0.95 2.68
CA THR A 93 -28.13 -1.77 3.68
C THR A 93 -28.15 -1.07 5.04
N LEU A 94 -26.99 -0.61 5.53
CA LEU A 94 -26.90 0.10 6.82
C LEU A 94 -27.74 1.39 6.84
N ALA A 95 -27.67 2.18 5.76
CA ALA A 95 -28.45 3.39 5.60
C ALA A 95 -29.96 3.12 5.61
N ALA A 96 -30.41 2.12 4.84
CA ALA A 96 -31.81 1.76 4.76
C ALA A 96 -32.37 1.20 6.08
N VAL A 97 -31.64 0.32 6.75
CA VAL A 97 -32.07 -0.31 8.01
C VAL A 97 -32.14 0.71 9.15
N HIS A 98 -31.21 1.67 9.21
CA HIS A 98 -31.13 2.62 10.31
C HIS A 98 -31.68 4.02 9.96
N GLY A 99 -32.27 4.20 8.78
CA GLY A 99 -32.82 5.48 8.33
C GLY A 99 -31.79 6.60 8.26
N LYS A 100 -30.54 6.28 7.89
CA LYS A 100 -29.43 7.25 7.83
C LYS A 100 -29.20 7.75 6.40
N PRO A 101 -28.83 9.03 6.20
CA PRO A 101 -28.35 9.52 4.91
C PRO A 101 -27.15 8.71 4.39
N LEU A 102 -27.13 8.46 3.08
CA LEU A 102 -26.04 7.77 2.40
C LEU A 102 -25.30 8.73 1.46
N VAL A 103 -23.99 8.84 1.62
CA VAL A 103 -23.11 9.72 0.82
C VAL A 103 -22.15 8.86 0.01
N GLY A 104 -22.18 9.02 -1.32
CA GLY A 104 -21.21 8.39 -2.22
C GLY A 104 -19.96 9.25 -2.36
N VAL A 105 -18.79 8.71 -1.99
CA VAL A 105 -17.51 9.42 -1.98
C VAL A 105 -16.62 8.91 -3.11
N HIS A 106 -16.00 9.82 -3.85
CA HIS A 106 -15.00 9.47 -4.86
C HIS A 106 -13.66 9.13 -4.19
N HIS A 107 -13.09 7.98 -4.55
CA HIS A 107 -11.93 7.41 -3.87
C HIS A 107 -10.69 8.31 -3.94
N MET A 108 -10.41 8.90 -5.11
CA MET A 108 -9.26 9.80 -5.27
C MET A 108 -9.46 11.17 -4.59
N GLU A 109 -10.70 11.65 -4.50
CA GLU A 109 -11.02 12.90 -3.80
C GLU A 109 -10.81 12.72 -2.30
N ALA A 110 -11.23 11.57 -1.76
CA ALA A 110 -10.97 11.20 -0.38
C ALA A 110 -9.46 11.19 -0.09
N HIS A 111 -8.65 10.55 -0.95
CA HIS A 111 -7.19 10.57 -0.81
C HIS A 111 -6.60 11.98 -0.83
N ALA A 112 -7.06 12.85 -1.74
CA ALA A 112 -6.60 14.24 -1.80
C ALA A 112 -6.93 15.02 -0.52
N LEU A 113 -8.14 14.82 0.04
CA LEU A 113 -8.60 15.50 1.25
C LEU A 113 -7.97 14.94 2.54
N MET A 114 -7.45 13.71 2.54
CA MET A 114 -6.73 13.17 3.70
C MET A 114 -5.53 14.04 4.12
N ALA A 115 -4.89 14.75 3.19
CA ALA A 115 -3.79 15.68 3.51
C ALA A 115 -4.23 16.82 4.45
N ARG A 116 -5.53 17.12 4.49
CA ARG A 116 -6.12 18.14 5.38
C ARG A 116 -6.56 17.57 6.74
N MET A 117 -6.68 16.25 6.88
CA MET A 117 -7.07 15.63 8.15
C MET A 117 -5.96 15.83 9.18
N GLY A 118 -6.29 16.52 10.29
CA GLY A 118 -5.33 16.83 11.36
C GLY A 118 -4.24 17.86 10.98
N SER A 119 -4.39 18.56 9.85
CA SER A 119 -3.44 19.59 9.41
C SER A 119 -4.13 20.95 9.22
N SER A 120 -3.35 22.03 9.26
CA SER A 120 -3.83 23.39 8.97
C SER A 120 -3.81 23.72 7.47
N LEU A 121 -3.65 22.72 6.60
CA LEU A 121 -3.52 22.90 5.15
C LEU A 121 -4.78 23.55 4.57
N GLN A 122 -4.59 24.76 4.02
CA GLN A 122 -5.63 25.52 3.34
C GLN A 122 -5.63 25.24 1.84
N PHE A 123 -6.78 25.44 1.22
CA PHE A 123 -6.86 25.50 -0.24
C PHE A 123 -6.32 26.83 -0.79
N PRO A 124 -5.86 26.88 -2.06
CA PRO A 124 -5.55 25.74 -2.91
C PRO A 124 -4.21 25.09 -2.52
N TYR A 125 -4.06 23.79 -2.76
CA TYR A 125 -2.77 23.11 -2.61
C TYR A 125 -2.48 22.13 -3.74
N LEU A 126 -1.19 21.85 -3.94
CA LEU A 126 -0.73 20.83 -4.88
C LEU A 126 -0.71 19.47 -4.18
N CYS A 127 -1.38 18.48 -4.75
CA CYS A 127 -1.42 17.10 -4.29
C CYS A 127 -0.69 16.19 -5.27
N LEU A 128 0.30 15.45 -4.78
CA LEU A 128 0.91 14.33 -5.48
C LEU A 128 0.33 13.03 -4.91
N LEU A 129 -0.59 12.42 -5.64
CA LEU A 129 -1.27 11.19 -5.23
C LEU A 129 -0.54 10.00 -5.84
N ILE A 130 0.10 9.22 -4.97
CA ILE A 130 0.84 8.00 -5.33
C ILE A 130 0.21 6.80 -4.61
N SER A 131 -0.22 5.82 -5.39
CA SER A 131 -0.72 4.53 -4.90
C SER A 131 -0.24 3.40 -5.80
N GLY A 132 -0.61 2.16 -5.48
CA GLY A 132 -0.39 1.00 -6.35
C GLY A 132 -1.06 1.12 -7.73
N GLY A 133 -2.15 1.88 -7.86
CA GLY A 133 -2.90 2.01 -9.12
C GLY A 133 -2.88 3.42 -9.74
N HIS A 134 -2.35 4.42 -9.04
CA HIS A 134 -2.45 5.81 -9.46
C HIS A 134 -1.14 6.57 -9.22
N THR A 135 -0.81 7.45 -10.16
CA THR A 135 0.22 8.48 -10.00
C THR A 135 -0.33 9.74 -10.63
N LEU A 136 -0.78 10.69 -9.79
CA LEU A 136 -1.50 11.88 -10.21
C LEU A 136 -0.87 13.12 -9.58
N SER A 137 -0.77 14.19 -10.37
CA SER A 137 -0.50 15.54 -9.88
C SER A 137 -1.76 16.37 -10.06
N ILE A 138 -2.31 16.89 -8.96
CA ILE A 138 -3.62 17.55 -8.93
C ILE A 138 -3.50 18.85 -8.13
N VAL A 139 -4.05 19.96 -8.64
CA VAL A 139 -4.34 21.14 -7.82
C VAL A 139 -5.71 20.94 -7.18
N VAL A 140 -5.74 20.99 -5.85
CA VAL A 140 -6.97 20.91 -5.07
C VAL A 140 -7.39 22.34 -4.72
N HIS A 141 -8.45 22.83 -5.36
CA HIS A 141 -8.93 24.20 -5.21
C HIS A 141 -9.95 24.36 -4.08
N ASP A 142 -10.81 23.35 -3.90
CA ASP A 142 -11.76 23.25 -2.78
C ASP A 142 -12.27 21.80 -2.70
N VAL A 143 -13.17 21.52 -1.76
CA VAL A 143 -13.98 20.30 -1.73
C VAL A 143 -14.80 20.24 -3.03
N ASN A 144 -14.64 19.14 -3.80
CA ASN A 144 -15.26 18.94 -5.11
C ASN A 144 -14.69 19.80 -6.27
N GLU A 145 -13.60 20.55 -6.06
CA GLU A 145 -12.95 21.33 -7.13
C GLU A 145 -11.48 20.93 -7.30
N TYR A 146 -11.21 20.17 -8.37
CA TYR A 146 -9.90 19.56 -8.62
C TYR A 146 -9.46 19.78 -10.06
N THR A 147 -8.20 20.19 -10.25
CA THR A 147 -7.58 20.31 -11.58
C THR A 147 -6.45 19.29 -11.69
N GLN A 148 -6.63 18.26 -12.52
CA GLN A 148 -5.54 17.32 -12.82
C GLN A 148 -4.50 18.00 -13.70
N ILE A 149 -3.27 18.14 -13.18
CA ILE A 149 -2.14 18.70 -13.92
C ILE A 149 -1.48 17.60 -14.77
N GLY A 150 -1.27 16.42 -14.20
CA GLY A 150 -0.58 15.32 -14.88
C GLY A 150 -0.93 13.97 -14.31
N THR A 151 -0.79 12.93 -15.13
CA THR A 151 -1.03 11.52 -14.75
C THR A 151 0.08 10.62 -15.31
N THR A 152 0.11 9.36 -14.92
CA THR A 152 0.97 8.38 -15.60
C THR A 152 0.43 8.03 -16.98
N ARG A 153 1.33 7.88 -17.96
CA ARG A 153 1.03 7.41 -19.31
C ARG A 153 1.08 5.89 -19.42
N ASP A 154 1.65 5.21 -18.42
CA ASP A 154 1.86 3.76 -18.42
C ASP A 154 1.55 3.12 -17.05
N ASP A 155 2.54 2.51 -16.40
CA ASP A 155 2.40 1.92 -15.06
C ASP A 155 2.28 3.06 -14.03
N SER A 156 1.58 2.86 -12.92
CA SER A 156 1.76 3.73 -11.75
C SER A 156 3.14 3.48 -11.13
N ILE A 157 3.68 4.41 -10.34
CA ILE A 157 4.95 4.17 -9.65
C ILE A 157 4.84 3.01 -8.65
N GLY A 158 3.72 2.87 -7.95
CA GLY A 158 3.50 1.75 -7.04
C GLY A 158 3.49 0.39 -7.76
N GLU A 159 2.84 0.33 -8.93
CA GLU A 159 2.84 -0.86 -9.77
C GLU A 159 4.23 -1.17 -10.35
N ALA A 160 5.00 -0.14 -10.72
CA ALA A 160 6.37 -0.31 -11.19
C ALA A 160 7.26 -0.94 -10.09
N PHE A 161 7.18 -0.46 -8.85
CA PHE A 161 7.87 -1.06 -7.70
C PHE A 161 7.47 -2.52 -7.50
N ASP A 162 6.17 -2.81 -7.51
CA ASP A 162 5.66 -4.15 -7.30
C ASP A 162 6.09 -5.14 -8.38
N LYS A 163 6.12 -4.72 -9.64
CA LYS A 163 6.58 -5.53 -10.77
C LYS A 163 8.08 -5.77 -10.69
N VAL A 164 8.87 -4.74 -10.37
CA VAL A 164 10.32 -4.86 -10.22
C VAL A 164 10.69 -5.82 -9.08
N ALA A 165 10.04 -5.70 -7.93
CA ALA A 165 10.28 -6.58 -6.80
C ALA A 165 10.04 -8.06 -7.16
N ARG A 166 8.94 -8.34 -7.87
CA ARG A 166 8.60 -9.68 -8.36
C ARG A 166 9.60 -10.16 -9.41
N ASP A 167 9.98 -9.32 -10.36
CA ASP A 167 10.95 -9.66 -11.40
C ASP A 167 12.33 -9.98 -10.81
N LEU A 168 12.72 -9.31 -9.72
CA LEU A 168 13.96 -9.57 -8.98
C LEU A 168 13.86 -10.78 -8.04
N GLY A 169 12.68 -11.40 -7.90
CA GLY A 169 12.46 -12.54 -7.02
C GLY A 169 12.55 -12.19 -5.54
N ILE A 170 12.32 -10.92 -5.17
CA ILE A 170 12.37 -10.46 -3.78
C ILE A 170 11.21 -11.12 -3.03
N PRO A 171 11.49 -11.80 -1.90
CA PRO A 171 10.44 -12.38 -1.07
C PRO A 171 9.46 -11.32 -0.58
N TRP A 172 8.18 -11.66 -0.61
CA TRP A 172 7.11 -10.84 -0.05
C TRP A 172 7.33 -10.68 1.46
N ILE A 173 7.17 -9.45 1.98
CA ILE A 173 7.14 -9.19 3.42
C ILE A 173 5.70 -9.08 3.91
N ASP A 174 5.35 -9.81 4.96
CA ASP A 174 4.10 -9.61 5.67
C ASP A 174 4.35 -8.56 6.77
N ALA A 175 3.60 -7.46 6.74
CA ALA A 175 3.64 -6.43 7.76
C ALA A 175 2.20 -6.06 8.15
N GLN A 176 1.98 -5.78 9.44
CA GLN A 176 0.68 -5.39 9.98
C GLN A 176 0.11 -4.13 9.30
N ASP A 177 1.00 -3.21 8.87
CA ASP A 177 0.64 -1.90 8.34
C ASP A 177 1.04 -1.69 6.86
N GLY A 178 1.06 -2.76 6.04
CA GLY A 178 1.31 -2.63 4.60
C GLY A 178 2.42 -3.51 4.06
N GLY A 179 2.28 -4.83 4.23
CA GLY A 179 3.13 -5.81 3.56
C GLY A 179 2.89 -5.83 2.04
N GLY A 180 3.93 -6.05 1.26
CA GLY A 180 3.84 -6.10 -0.20
C GLY A 180 5.19 -6.24 -0.90
N PRO A 181 5.19 -6.40 -2.23
CA PRO A 181 6.42 -6.48 -3.01
C PRO A 181 7.17 -5.13 -3.03
N GLY A 182 6.48 -4.00 -3.19
CA GLY A 182 7.08 -2.66 -3.15
C GLY A 182 7.79 -2.34 -1.83
N PRO A 183 7.14 -2.52 -0.65
CA PRO A 183 7.79 -2.39 0.65
C PRO A 183 9.01 -3.31 0.82
N ALA A 184 8.94 -4.55 0.32
CA ALA A 184 10.08 -5.47 0.36
C ALA A 184 11.27 -4.95 -0.47
N LEU A 185 10.99 -4.36 -1.64
CA LEU A 185 12.00 -3.72 -2.47
C LEU A 185 12.60 -2.48 -1.78
N GLU A 186 11.80 -1.66 -1.11
CA GLU A 186 12.29 -0.50 -0.36
C GLU A 186 13.25 -0.91 0.76
N LEU A 187 12.90 -1.94 1.53
CA LEU A 187 13.77 -2.45 2.60
C LEU A 187 15.11 -2.95 2.04
N LEU A 188 15.07 -3.74 0.96
CA LEU A 188 16.28 -4.25 0.33
C LEU A 188 17.14 -3.12 -0.26
N ALA A 189 16.51 -2.07 -0.80
CA ALA A 189 17.20 -0.93 -1.37
C ALA A 189 18.06 -0.15 -0.34
N ARG A 190 17.73 -0.23 0.97
CA ARG A 190 18.52 0.40 2.04
C ARG A 190 19.90 -0.22 2.24
N GLU A 191 20.06 -1.47 1.81
CA GLU A 191 21.34 -2.19 1.84
C GLU A 191 22.14 -2.03 0.53
N GLY A 192 21.54 -1.38 -0.47
CA GLY A 192 22.13 -1.18 -1.78
C GLY A 192 22.95 0.11 -1.90
N GLU A 193 23.77 0.17 -2.94
CA GLU A 193 24.52 1.38 -3.33
C GLU A 193 23.74 2.12 -4.44
N PRO A 194 23.17 3.31 -4.19
CA PRO A 194 22.25 3.99 -5.12
C PRO A 194 22.85 4.30 -6.50
N SER A 195 24.16 4.54 -6.56
CA SER A 195 24.87 4.91 -7.79
C SER A 195 25.44 3.72 -8.56
N ARG A 196 25.25 2.48 -8.08
CA ARG A 196 25.86 1.29 -8.70
C ARG A 196 25.32 1.02 -10.11
N PHE A 197 24.07 1.35 -10.36
CA PHE A 197 23.39 1.02 -11.62
C PHE A 197 22.79 2.28 -12.26
N PRO A 198 23.12 2.58 -13.53
CA PRO A 198 22.54 3.71 -14.24
C PRO A 198 21.11 3.35 -14.69
N LEU A 199 20.12 3.84 -13.95
CA LEU A 199 18.71 3.75 -14.30
C LEU A 199 18.24 5.04 -14.97
N PRO A 200 17.33 4.98 -15.96
CA PRO A 200 16.76 6.19 -16.56
C PRO A 200 15.97 6.95 -15.51
N VAL A 201 16.13 8.28 -15.46
CA VAL A 201 15.30 9.13 -14.61
C VAL A 201 13.93 9.29 -15.28
N PRO A 202 12.83 8.87 -14.63
CA PRO A 202 11.49 9.14 -15.14
C PRO A 202 11.31 10.64 -15.36
N MET A 203 10.74 11.03 -16.49
CA MET A 203 10.56 12.43 -16.87
C MET A 203 11.85 13.23 -17.07
N ASP A 204 12.98 12.60 -17.45
CA ASP A 204 14.17 13.35 -17.85
C ASP A 204 13.81 14.32 -19.02
N LYS A 205 13.74 15.62 -18.68
CA LYS A 205 13.39 16.72 -19.60
C LYS A 205 14.58 17.16 -20.44
N SER A 206 15.62 16.34 -20.55
CA SER A 206 16.70 16.53 -21.54
C SER A 206 16.16 16.57 -22.98
N GLY A 207 14.93 16.09 -23.22
CA GLY A 207 14.16 16.28 -24.45
C GLY A 207 13.00 17.28 -24.33
N THR A 208 12.56 17.80 -25.49
CA THR A 208 11.53 18.82 -25.79
C THR A 208 10.12 18.65 -25.18
N SER A 209 9.91 17.72 -24.27
CA SER A 209 8.59 17.45 -23.68
C SER A 209 8.25 18.45 -22.57
N THR A 210 7.24 19.28 -22.81
CA THR A 210 6.63 20.17 -21.82
C THR A 210 5.52 19.49 -21.00
N SER A 211 5.21 18.22 -21.29
CA SER A 211 4.14 17.49 -20.60
C SER A 211 4.47 17.27 -19.12
N PRO A 212 3.49 17.51 -18.22
CA PRO A 212 3.60 17.23 -16.78
C PRO A 212 3.33 15.76 -16.43
N ASP A 213 3.14 14.88 -17.42
CA ASP A 213 2.81 13.47 -17.22
C ASP A 213 4.03 12.62 -16.83
N PHE A 214 3.75 11.49 -16.17
CA PHE A 214 4.73 10.53 -15.70
C PHE A 214 4.84 9.32 -16.65
N SER A 215 5.99 8.64 -16.64
CA SER A 215 6.19 7.35 -17.32
C SER A 215 7.25 6.54 -16.60
N PHE A 216 6.92 5.31 -16.22
CA PHE A 216 7.78 4.41 -15.44
C PHE A 216 8.09 3.08 -16.14
N SER A 217 7.45 2.79 -17.28
CA SER A 217 7.71 1.54 -18.04
C SER A 217 9.17 1.38 -18.49
N GLY A 218 9.87 2.50 -18.72
CA GLY A 218 11.28 2.54 -19.07
C GLY A 218 12.19 1.99 -17.96
N LEU A 219 11.88 2.26 -16.69
CA LEU A 219 12.61 1.73 -15.53
C LEU A 219 12.55 0.20 -15.50
N LYS A 220 11.32 -0.35 -15.57
CA LYS A 220 11.09 -1.80 -15.58
C LYS A 220 11.84 -2.48 -16.73
N THR A 221 11.76 -1.90 -17.93
CA THR A 221 12.43 -2.43 -19.12
C THR A 221 13.95 -2.44 -18.95
N ARG A 222 14.52 -1.36 -18.39
CA ARG A 222 15.96 -1.28 -18.12
C ARG A 222 16.38 -2.33 -17.11
N ILE A 223 15.68 -2.45 -15.98
CA ILE A 223 15.99 -3.42 -14.92
C ILE A 223 15.94 -4.85 -15.48
N ARG A 224 14.90 -5.18 -16.26
CA ARG A 224 14.78 -6.49 -16.89
C ARG A 224 15.95 -6.79 -17.83
N ARG A 225 16.34 -5.82 -18.68
CA ARG A 225 17.50 -5.96 -19.57
C ARG A 225 18.79 -6.20 -18.78
N MET A 226 19.04 -5.42 -17.72
CA MET A 226 20.22 -5.58 -16.87
C MET A 226 20.30 -6.96 -16.21
N LYS A 227 19.14 -7.53 -15.84
CA LYS A 227 19.04 -8.89 -15.33
C LYS A 227 19.40 -9.92 -16.40
N ASP A 228 18.87 -9.77 -17.61
CA ASP A 228 19.08 -10.71 -18.72
C ASP A 228 20.53 -10.65 -19.27
N THR A 229 21.17 -9.48 -19.27
CA THR A 229 22.56 -9.28 -19.75
C THR A 229 23.65 -9.62 -18.72
N ARG A 230 23.27 -10.08 -17.51
CA ARG A 230 24.19 -10.31 -16.36
C ARG A 230 24.99 -9.07 -15.91
N GLU A 231 24.50 -7.86 -16.21
CA GLU A 231 24.98 -6.65 -15.53
C GLU A 231 24.63 -6.69 -14.03
N PHE A 232 23.59 -7.44 -13.67
CA PHE A 232 23.37 -7.97 -12.32
C PHE A 232 24.32 -9.14 -12.05
N ASP A 233 25.56 -8.87 -11.66
CA ASP A 233 26.39 -9.87 -10.99
C ASP A 233 26.22 -9.74 -9.46
N PRO A 234 25.48 -10.66 -8.80
CA PRO A 234 25.33 -10.64 -7.34
C PRO A 234 26.66 -10.85 -6.62
N CYS A 235 27.67 -11.43 -7.28
CA CYS A 235 29.01 -11.64 -6.72
C CYS A 235 29.89 -10.38 -6.75
N GLN A 236 29.50 -9.30 -7.44
CA GLN A 236 30.19 -8.02 -7.43
C GLN A 236 29.55 -6.99 -6.48
N ALA A 237 28.72 -7.43 -5.54
CA ALA A 237 28.36 -6.58 -4.42
C ALA A 237 29.65 -6.18 -3.68
N PRO A 238 29.89 -4.88 -3.39
CA PRO A 238 30.96 -4.54 -2.46
C PRO A 238 30.63 -5.27 -1.17
N GLY A 239 31.41 -6.30 -0.84
CA GLY A 239 31.24 -7.01 0.42
C GLY A 239 31.29 -5.99 1.56
N PRO A 240 30.61 -6.24 2.69
CA PRO A 240 30.64 -5.31 3.82
C PRO A 240 32.11 -4.99 4.10
N GLY A 241 32.46 -3.71 3.92
CA GLY A 241 33.83 -3.25 4.05
C GLY A 241 34.40 -3.85 5.33
N ARG A 242 35.51 -4.59 5.20
CA ARG A 242 36.18 -5.26 6.32
C ARG A 242 36.51 -4.21 7.40
N ARG A 243 35.59 -3.96 8.32
CA ARG A 243 35.95 -3.49 9.66
C ARG A 243 36.59 -4.71 10.31
N ARG A 244 37.92 -4.74 10.31
CA ARG A 244 38.68 -5.63 11.19
C ARG A 244 38.35 -5.22 12.64
N SER A 245 37.29 -5.77 13.21
CA SER A 245 37.12 -5.82 14.65
C SER A 245 37.85 -7.07 15.15
N SER A 246 39.07 -6.88 15.62
CA SER A 246 39.79 -7.86 16.42
C SER A 246 38.99 -8.16 17.69
N LEU A 247 38.40 -9.35 17.77
CA LEU A 247 38.00 -9.95 19.03
C LEU A 247 38.74 -11.30 19.17
N PRO A 248 39.34 -11.59 20.34
CA PRO A 248 40.22 -12.72 20.50
C PRO A 248 39.44 -14.04 20.53
N VAL A 249 39.98 -15.03 19.83
CA VAL A 249 39.54 -16.42 19.87
C VAL A 249 39.94 -17.00 21.23
N HIS A 250 38.97 -17.28 22.09
CA HIS A 250 39.20 -18.18 23.22
C HIS A 250 39.11 -19.63 22.72
N SER A 251 40.25 -20.30 22.78
CA SER A 251 40.42 -21.74 22.63
C SER A 251 39.77 -22.48 23.80
N SER A 252 38.84 -23.40 23.52
CA SER A 252 38.50 -24.48 24.43
C SER A 252 38.82 -25.83 23.78
N THR A 253 39.72 -26.54 24.46
CA THR A 253 40.26 -27.87 24.21
C THR A 253 39.16 -28.94 24.21
N PRO A 254 39.27 -30.01 23.39
CA PRO A 254 38.35 -31.14 23.46
C PRO A 254 38.74 -32.07 24.62
N LEU A 255 37.76 -32.49 25.43
CA LEU A 255 37.89 -33.63 26.33
C LEU A 255 37.04 -34.76 25.78
N GLY A 256 37.69 -35.91 25.65
CA GLY A 256 37.15 -37.14 25.08
C GLY A 256 36.27 -37.95 26.01
N GLU A 257 35.92 -39.11 25.46
CA GLU A 257 35.15 -40.25 25.99
C GLU A 257 35.37 -40.55 27.48
N GLU A 258 34.29 -40.89 28.20
CA GLU A 258 34.08 -42.25 28.74
C GLU A 258 32.72 -42.43 29.46
N ASP A 259 32.16 -43.62 29.21
CA ASP A 259 31.37 -44.53 30.06
C ASP A 259 29.90 -44.31 30.50
N ARG A 260 29.06 -45.21 29.94
CA ARG A 260 28.20 -46.24 30.59
C ARG A 260 27.16 -45.88 31.68
N ALA A 261 25.91 -46.18 31.30
CA ALA A 261 24.94 -47.08 31.96
C ALA A 261 24.51 -46.89 33.43
N GLY A 262 23.18 -46.85 33.63
CA GLY A 262 22.53 -47.55 34.75
C GLY A 262 21.47 -46.77 35.55
N VAL A 263 20.23 -47.29 35.48
CA VAL A 263 19.04 -47.09 36.34
C VAL A 263 18.23 -45.81 36.17
#